data_AF-A0A1Y4UYC9-F1
#
_entry.id   AF-A0A1Y4UYC9-F1
#
_cell.length_a   1.000
_cell.length_b   1.000
_cell.length_c   1.000
_cell.angle_alpha   90.00
_cell.angle_beta   90.00
_cell.angle_gamma   90.00
#
_symmetry.space_group_name_H-M   'P 1'
#
loop_
_entity.id
_entity.type
_entity.pdbx_description
1 polymer ?
#
loop_
_entity_poly.entity_id
_entity_poly.type
_entity_poly.pdbx_seq_one_letter_code
_entity_poly.pdbx_strand_id
1 'polypeptide(L)'
;MKYLVAETQAYEIPGRQEYLYDIFHLFFIPQNTIDGFIPLTPLGVAEPSILFLVGHYDQIAKYLAHNADQIEEKTIVFITCYANYLKIHKKNKVKWFTSFSKNEISYCYAGDNYGFGFEITESELNFYNSKETDILKRIKENFKVL
;
A
#
# COMPACT_ATOMS: atom_id res chain seq x y z
N MET A 1 10.17 6.21 0.80
CA MET A 1 8.95 5.43 0.49
C MET A 1 9.15 3.98 0.94
N LYS A 2 8.13 3.33 1.50
CA LYS A 2 8.14 1.90 1.86
C LYS A 2 6.84 1.25 1.37
N TYR A 3 6.93 0.00 0.95
CA TYR A 3 5.78 -0.79 0.54
C TYR A 3 5.80 -2.13 1.28
N LEU A 4 4.93 -2.28 2.27
CA LEU A 4 4.89 -3.46 3.13
C LEU A 4 3.82 -4.43 2.62
N VAL A 5 4.23 -5.67 2.34
CA VAL A 5 3.34 -6.75 1.91
C VAL A 5 3.23 -7.76 3.03
N ALA A 6 2.01 -8.11 3.45
CA ALA A 6 1.80 -9.15 4.44
C ALA A 6 2.40 -10.49 3.97
N GLU A 7 3.02 -11.26 4.87
CA GLU A 7 3.68 -12.53 4.53
C GLU A 7 2.73 -13.54 3.88
N THR A 8 1.44 -13.52 4.25
CA THR A 8 0.41 -14.38 3.64
C THR A 8 0.19 -14.08 2.16
N GLN A 9 0.64 -12.92 1.69
CA GLN A 9 0.58 -12.45 0.30
C GLN A 9 1.98 -12.36 -0.34
N ALA A 10 3.00 -13.00 0.24
CA ALA A 10 4.37 -12.95 -0.27
C ALA A 10 4.51 -13.46 -1.72
N TYR A 11 3.61 -14.34 -2.16
CA TYR A 11 3.57 -14.83 -3.55
C TYR A 11 3.31 -13.72 -4.57
N GLU A 12 2.73 -12.58 -4.15
CA GLU A 12 2.47 -11.42 -5.02
C GLU A 12 3.73 -10.58 -5.26
N ILE A 13 4.79 -10.75 -4.46
CA ILE A 13 5.98 -9.87 -4.47
C ILE A 13 6.56 -9.65 -5.87
N PRO A 14 6.78 -10.67 -6.72
CA PRO A 14 7.32 -10.45 -8.06
C PRO A 14 6.46 -9.48 -8.88
N GLY A 15 5.15 -9.70 -8.94
CA GLY A 15 4.22 -8.81 -9.65
C GLY A 15 4.10 -7.43 -9.01
N ARG A 16 4.20 -7.34 -7.68
CA ARG A 16 4.24 -6.06 -6.95
C ARG A 16 5.49 -5.26 -7.30
N GLN A 17 6.65 -5.91 -7.44
CA GLN A 17 7.90 -5.23 -7.83
C GLN A 17 7.82 -4.66 -9.25
N GLU A 18 7.25 -5.41 -10.20
CA GLU A 18 6.99 -4.94 -11.57
C GLU A 18 6.05 -3.73 -11.56
N TYR A 19 4.92 -3.82 -10.88
CA TYR A 19 3.95 -2.72 -10.73
C TYR A 19 4.58 -1.46 -10.11
N LEU A 20 5.41 -1.62 -9.08
CA LEU A 20 6.10 -0.50 -8.45
C LEU A 20 7.14 0.13 -9.37
N TYR A 21 7.85 -0.66 -10.18
CA TYR A 21 8.78 -0.14 -11.18
C TYR A 21 8.05 0.65 -12.27
N ASP A 22 6.90 0.18 -12.73
CA ASP A 22 6.13 0.86 -13.78
C ASP A 22 5.60 2.23 -13.30
N ILE A 23 5.22 2.35 -12.03
CA ILE A 23 4.66 3.58 -11.47
C ILE A 23 5.73 4.56 -11.02
N PHE A 24 6.78 4.06 -10.36
CA PHE A 24 7.77 4.89 -9.69
C PHE A 24 9.10 4.97 -10.43
N HIS A 25 9.34 4.08 -11.40
CA HIS A 25 10.63 3.89 -12.06
C HIS A 25 11.78 3.64 -11.08
N LEU A 26 11.47 2.94 -9.98
CA LEU A 26 12.41 2.55 -8.94
C LEU A 26 12.36 1.05 -8.73
N PHE A 27 13.52 0.43 -8.55
CA PHE A 27 13.60 -0.98 -8.14
C PHE A 27 13.36 -1.08 -6.64
N PHE A 28 12.34 -1.83 -6.24
CA PHE A 28 12.06 -2.13 -4.84
C PHE A 28 12.62 -3.51 -4.48
N ILE A 29 13.45 -3.56 -3.44
CA ILE A 29 14.12 -4.79 -2.99
C ILE A 29 13.44 -5.31 -1.72
N PRO A 30 12.99 -6.58 -1.70
CA PRO A 30 12.44 -7.20 -0.51
C PRO A 30 13.51 -7.29 0.59
N GLN A 31 13.11 -6.96 1.82
CA GLN A 31 13.93 -7.03 3.02
C GLN A 31 13.42 -8.16 3.92
N ASN A 32 14.15 -8.40 5.02
CA ASN A 32 13.71 -9.34 6.05
C ASN A 32 12.34 -8.94 6.62
N THR A 33 11.53 -9.95 6.93
CA THR A 33 10.22 -9.74 7.56
C THR A 33 10.34 -8.93 8.85
N ILE A 34 9.40 -8.00 9.04
CA ILE A 34 9.16 -7.26 10.27
C ILE A 34 7.69 -7.43 10.63
N ASP A 35 7.41 -8.06 11.78
CA ASP A 35 6.06 -8.22 12.34
C ASP A 35 5.00 -8.75 11.35
N GLY A 36 5.39 -9.76 10.56
CA GLY A 36 4.50 -10.41 9.58
C GLY A 36 4.35 -9.67 8.26
N PHE A 37 5.20 -8.66 8.00
CA PHE A 37 5.26 -7.93 6.73
C PHE A 37 6.66 -8.00 6.14
N ILE A 38 6.73 -8.17 4.81
CA ILE A 38 7.95 -8.11 4.02
C ILE A 38 8.07 -6.69 3.46
N PRO A 39 9.08 -5.90 3.89
CA PRO A 39 9.28 -4.57 3.35
C PRO A 39 9.89 -4.61 1.96
N LEU A 40 9.24 -3.98 0.99
CA LEU A 40 9.84 -3.63 -0.28
C LEU A 40 10.35 -2.18 -0.17
N THR A 41 11.65 -1.99 -0.38
CA THR A 41 12.33 -0.70 -0.17
C THR A 41 13.03 -0.28 -1.46
N PRO A 42 12.87 0.96 -1.93
CA PRO A 42 13.47 1.39 -3.18
C PRO A 42 15.00 1.45 -3.09
N LEU A 43 15.69 1.11 -4.16
CA LEU A 43 17.12 1.41 -4.32
C LEU A 43 17.30 2.92 -4.48
N GLY A 44 17.91 3.56 -3.48
CA GLY A 44 18.17 5.00 -3.44
C GLY A 44 17.22 5.76 -2.52
N VAL A 45 17.20 7.09 -2.65
CA VAL A 45 16.32 7.97 -1.86
C VAL A 45 15.02 8.19 -2.62
N ALA A 46 13.90 7.78 -2.02
CA ALA A 46 12.57 8.00 -2.58
C ALA A 46 11.80 9.02 -1.74
N GLU A 47 11.74 10.25 -2.26
CA GLU A 47 10.83 11.30 -1.81
C GLU A 47 9.61 11.35 -2.74
N PRO A 48 8.39 11.57 -2.22
CA PRO A 48 8.05 11.80 -0.82
C PRO A 48 8.01 10.52 0.05
N SER A 49 8.24 10.70 1.35
CA SER A 49 8.13 9.65 2.37
C SER A 49 6.68 9.16 2.59
N ILE A 50 6.29 8.11 1.84
CA ILE A 50 4.99 7.43 1.88
C ILE A 50 5.16 5.97 2.30
N LEU A 51 4.24 5.46 3.13
CA LEU A 51 4.12 4.05 3.50
C LEU A 51 2.87 3.45 2.84
N PHE A 52 3.05 2.38 2.07
CA PHE A 52 1.96 1.52 1.62
C PHE A 52 1.92 0.25 2.48
N LEU A 53 0.72 -0.16 2.90
CA LEU A 53 0.46 -1.37 3.69
C LEU A 53 -0.57 -2.23 2.96
N VAL A 54 -0.15 -3.41 2.51
CA VAL A 54 -0.99 -4.39 1.79
C VAL A 54 -1.14 -5.63 2.65
N GLY A 55 -2.38 -6.00 2.94
CA GLY A 55 -2.66 -7.10 3.86
C GLY A 55 -4.14 -7.25 4.16
N HIS A 56 -4.47 -8.33 4.87
CA HIS A 56 -5.76 -8.40 5.55
C HIS A 56 -5.80 -7.44 6.75
N TYR A 57 -7.02 -7.03 7.10
CA TYR A 57 -7.28 -6.05 8.16
C TYR A 57 -6.62 -6.42 9.48
N ASP A 58 -6.77 -7.67 9.92
CA ASP A 58 -6.26 -8.18 11.19
C ASP A 58 -4.73 -8.15 11.25
N GLN A 59 -4.07 -8.42 10.12
CA GLN A 59 -2.61 -8.35 9.98
C GLN A 59 -2.12 -6.90 10.11
N ILE A 60 -2.76 -5.98 9.38
CA ILE A 60 -2.40 -4.55 9.45
C ILE A 60 -2.69 -3.98 10.83
N ALA A 61 -3.82 -4.32 11.45
CA ALA A 61 -4.16 -3.89 12.80
C ALA A 61 -3.11 -4.35 13.81
N LYS A 62 -2.68 -5.61 13.73
CA LYS A 62 -1.61 -6.15 14.58
C LYS A 62 -0.28 -5.42 14.36
N TYR A 63 0.10 -5.19 13.11
CA TYR A 63 1.32 -4.45 12.78
C TYR A 63 1.29 -3.03 13.34
N LEU A 64 0.18 -2.30 13.16
CA LEU A 64 0.01 -0.94 13.68
C LEU A 64 0.03 -0.91 15.21
N ALA A 65 -0.56 -1.89 15.88
CA ALA A 65 -0.55 -1.97 17.34
C ALA A 65 0.87 -2.04 17.92
N HIS A 66 1.80 -2.71 17.23
CA HIS A 66 3.19 -2.83 17.67
C HIS A 66 4.11 -1.71 17.17
N ASN A 67 3.83 -1.16 15.97
CA ASN A 67 4.79 -0.32 15.24
C ASN A 67 4.33 1.11 15.02
N ALA A 68 3.10 1.52 15.36
CA ALA A 68 2.60 2.88 15.06
C ALA A 68 3.49 4.00 15.65
N ASP A 69 4.22 3.74 16.73
CA ASP A 69 5.23 4.64 17.33
C ASP A 69 6.49 4.85 16.51
N GLN A 70 6.82 3.91 15.63
CA GLN A 70 8.04 3.90 14.83
C GLN A 70 7.82 4.31 13.37
N ILE A 71 6.56 4.49 12.94
CA ILE A 71 6.23 4.95 11.59
C ILE A 71 6.53 6.45 11.47
N GLU A 72 7.49 6.79 10.62
CA GLU A 72 7.94 8.16 10.36
C GLU A 72 7.22 8.80 9.16
N GLU A 73 6.64 7.98 8.29
CA GLU A 73 5.96 8.39 7.08
C GLU A 73 4.71 9.22 7.40
N LYS A 74 4.60 10.41 6.79
CA LYS A 74 3.48 11.35 7.04
C LYS A 74 2.21 11.00 6.25
N THR A 75 2.35 10.11 5.26
CA THR A 75 1.26 9.61 4.43
C THR A 75 1.30 8.09 4.47
N ILE A 76 0.19 7.47 4.88
CA ILE A 76 0.01 6.02 4.87
C ILE A 76 -1.14 5.68 3.94
N VAL A 77 -0.94 4.68 3.09
CA VAL A 77 -1.94 4.15 2.16
C VAL A 77 -2.18 2.70 2.50
N PHE A 78 -3.42 2.36 2.85
CA PHE A 78 -3.84 1.00 3.15
C PHE A 78 -4.51 0.37 1.94
N ILE A 79 -4.13 -0.86 1.61
CA ILE A 79 -4.79 -1.70 0.62
C ILE A 79 -5.31 -2.91 1.37
N THR A 80 -6.52 -2.77 1.90
CA THR A 80 -7.16 -3.73 2.81
C THR A 80 -8.67 -3.53 2.85
N CYS A 81 -9.39 -4.57 3.22
CA CYS A 81 -10.75 -4.46 3.71
C CYS A 81 -10.77 -3.82 5.11
N TYR A 82 -11.95 -3.33 5.54
CA TYR A 82 -12.22 -2.85 6.89
C TYR A 82 -11.28 -1.74 7.39
N ALA A 83 -10.74 -0.93 6.48
CA ALA A 83 -9.76 0.09 6.80
C ALA A 83 -10.28 1.14 7.80
N ASN A 84 -11.59 1.43 7.83
CA ASN A 84 -12.15 2.37 8.81
C ASN A 84 -11.91 1.96 10.27
N TYR A 85 -11.81 0.67 10.56
CA TYR A 85 -11.55 0.18 11.92
C TYR A 85 -10.09 0.42 12.35
N LEU A 86 -9.17 0.62 11.41
CA LEU A 86 -7.77 0.92 11.73
C LEU A 86 -7.59 2.31 12.35
N LYS A 87 -8.58 3.21 12.22
CA LYS A 87 -8.52 4.60 12.74
C LYS A 87 -8.21 4.70 14.23
N ILE A 88 -8.47 3.65 15.00
CA ILE A 88 -8.10 3.56 16.42
C ILE A 88 -6.58 3.71 16.64
N HIS A 89 -5.76 3.36 15.65
CA HIS A 89 -4.30 3.51 15.67
C HIS A 89 -3.82 4.83 15.06
N LYS A 90 -4.73 5.71 14.59
CA LYS A 90 -4.36 6.93 13.89
C LYS A 90 -3.83 7.98 14.84
N LYS A 91 -2.67 8.52 14.50
CA LYS A 91 -2.01 9.60 15.24
C LYS A 91 -2.28 10.97 14.65
N ASN A 92 -2.22 11.98 15.52
CA ASN A 92 -2.32 13.37 15.12
C ASN A 92 -1.20 13.71 14.11
N LYS A 93 -1.57 14.27 12.94
CA LYS A 93 -0.73 14.74 11.81
C LYS A 93 -0.45 13.74 10.67
N VAL A 94 -0.77 12.45 10.79
CA VAL A 94 -0.56 11.49 9.68
C VAL A 94 -1.79 11.46 8.76
N LYS A 95 -1.58 11.58 7.45
CA LYS A 95 -2.64 11.47 6.44
C LYS A 95 -2.81 10.00 6.05
N TRP A 96 -4.01 9.48 6.23
CA TRP A 96 -4.35 8.10 5.94
C TRP A 96 -5.24 8.04 4.71
N PHE A 97 -4.89 7.15 3.80
CA PHE A 97 -5.66 6.82 2.61
C PHE A 97 -5.93 5.32 2.61
N THR A 98 -7.02 4.90 1.97
CA THR A 98 -7.35 3.50 1.77
C THR A 98 -7.82 3.27 0.35
N SER A 99 -7.67 2.04 -0.15
CA SER A 99 -8.31 1.63 -1.40
C SER A 99 -9.83 1.86 -1.34
N PHE A 100 -10.44 2.14 -2.49
CA PHE A 100 -11.88 2.22 -2.62
C PHE A 100 -12.51 0.88 -2.24
N SER A 101 -13.65 0.98 -1.54
CA SER A 101 -14.31 -0.17 -0.93
C SER A 101 -15.82 0.02 -0.98
N LYS A 102 -16.57 -1.06 -1.18
CA LYS A 102 -18.03 -1.10 -1.05
C LYS A 102 -18.38 -1.92 0.18
N ASN A 103 -19.11 -1.31 1.13
CA ASN A 103 -19.41 -1.91 2.44
C ASN A 103 -18.14 -2.39 3.18
N GLU A 104 -17.10 -1.55 3.20
CA GLU A 104 -15.79 -1.83 3.80
C GLU A 104 -14.99 -2.97 3.14
N ILE A 105 -15.47 -3.57 2.06
CA ILE A 105 -14.75 -4.61 1.33
C ILE A 105 -14.08 -3.97 0.12
N SER A 106 -12.76 -4.12 0.03
CA SER A 106 -11.98 -3.74 -1.15
C SER A 106 -11.91 -4.96 -2.07
N TYR A 107 -12.63 -4.91 -3.18
CA TYR A 107 -12.66 -5.99 -4.16
C TYR A 107 -11.43 -5.90 -5.07
N CYS A 108 -10.88 -7.05 -5.41
CA CYS A 108 -9.83 -7.18 -6.40
C CYS A 108 -10.38 -7.69 -7.73
N TYR A 109 -9.71 -7.30 -8.80
CA TYR A 109 -9.85 -7.90 -10.12
C TYR A 109 -8.74 -8.91 -10.34
N ALA A 110 -9.05 -9.95 -11.10
CA ALA A 110 -8.08 -10.91 -11.60
C ALA A 110 -7.00 -10.15 -12.40
N GLY A 111 -5.79 -10.12 -11.84
CA GLY A 111 -4.71 -9.26 -12.34
C GLY A 111 -4.21 -9.65 -13.73
N ASP A 112 -4.30 -10.92 -14.06
CA ASP A 112 -3.92 -11.50 -15.36
C ASP A 112 -4.67 -10.85 -16.53
N ASN A 113 -5.95 -10.50 -16.36
CA ASN A 113 -6.74 -9.76 -17.34
C ASN A 113 -6.19 -8.35 -17.64
N TYR A 114 -5.33 -7.83 -16.78
CA TYR A 114 -4.71 -6.51 -16.90
C TYR A 114 -3.17 -6.58 -17.01
N GLY A 115 -2.59 -7.78 -17.07
CA GLY A 115 -1.15 -7.98 -17.18
C GLY A 115 -0.38 -7.90 -15.85
N PHE A 116 -1.05 -8.02 -14.70
CA PHE A 116 -0.40 -8.03 -13.38
C PHE A 116 -0.24 -9.45 -12.83
N GLY A 117 0.88 -9.70 -12.17
CA GLY A 117 1.16 -10.97 -11.46
C GLY A 117 0.48 -11.12 -10.09
N PHE A 118 -0.53 -10.31 -9.78
CA PHE A 118 -1.27 -10.32 -8.51
C PHE A 118 -2.69 -9.75 -8.67
N GLU A 119 -3.58 -10.08 -7.73
CA GLU A 119 -4.94 -9.54 -7.68
C GLU A 119 -4.92 -8.03 -7.35
N ILE A 120 -5.46 -7.20 -8.24
CA ILE A 120 -5.33 -5.74 -8.16
C ILE A 120 -6.64 -5.07 -7.75
N THR A 121 -6.59 -4.09 -6.84
CA THR A 121 -7.78 -3.31 -6.48
C THR A 121 -8.10 -2.22 -7.53
N GLU A 122 -9.34 -1.74 -7.56
CA GLU A 122 -9.73 -0.59 -8.40
C GLU A 122 -8.84 0.64 -8.15
N SER A 123 -8.53 0.92 -6.89
CA SER A 123 -7.64 2.04 -6.54
C SER A 123 -6.24 1.89 -7.12
N GLU A 124 -5.68 0.69 -7.09
CA GLU A 124 -4.35 0.43 -7.64
C GLU A 124 -4.36 0.48 -9.17
N LEU A 125 -5.38 -0.07 -9.81
CA LEU A 125 -5.53 0.00 -11.26
C LEU A 125 -5.68 1.45 -11.74
N ASN A 126 -6.50 2.25 -11.05
CA ASN A 126 -6.68 3.67 -11.36
C ASN A 126 -5.42 4.47 -11.05
N PHE A 127 -4.74 4.14 -9.95
CA PHE A 127 -3.45 4.73 -9.62
C PHE A 127 -2.46 4.46 -10.74
N TYR A 128 -2.26 3.21 -11.17
CA TYR A 128 -1.41 2.83 -12.30
C TYR A 128 -1.71 3.60 -13.59
N ASN A 129 -2.99 3.77 -13.93
CA ASN A 129 -3.40 4.45 -15.17
C ASN A 129 -3.48 5.99 -15.07
N SER A 130 -3.31 6.58 -13.88
CA SER A 130 -3.38 8.03 -13.73
C SER A 130 -2.23 8.75 -14.45
N LYS A 131 -2.57 9.85 -15.12
CA LYS A 131 -1.63 10.77 -15.78
C LYS A 131 -1.05 11.83 -14.85
N GLU A 132 -1.50 11.88 -13.59
CA GLU A 132 -0.99 12.83 -12.60
C GLU A 132 0.43 12.43 -12.18
N THR A 133 1.37 13.35 -12.35
CA THR A 133 2.80 13.15 -12.07
C THR A 133 3.17 13.41 -10.61
N ASP A 134 2.41 14.27 -9.91
CA ASP A 134 2.58 14.49 -8.47
C ASP A 134 1.96 13.32 -7.71
N ILE A 135 2.82 12.52 -7.08
CA ILE A 135 2.38 11.29 -6.43
C ILE A 135 1.37 11.50 -5.31
N LEU A 136 1.44 12.62 -4.58
CA LEU A 136 0.50 12.90 -3.49
C LEU A 136 -0.86 13.33 -4.05
N LYS A 137 -0.89 14.03 -5.18
CA LYS A 137 -2.15 14.29 -5.90
C LYS A 137 -2.71 13.01 -6.50
N ARG A 138 -1.86 12.21 -7.15
CA ARG A 138 -2.23 10.89 -7.70
C ARG A 138 -2.84 9.98 -6.63
N ILE A 139 -2.29 9.95 -5.41
CA ILE A 139 -2.89 9.21 -4.28
C ILE A 139 -4.26 9.78 -3.91
N LYS A 140 -4.39 11.11 -3.78
CA LYS A 140 -5.66 11.76 -3.40
C LYS A 140 -6.79 11.51 -4.41
N GLU A 141 -6.46 11.36 -5.69
CA GLU A 141 -7.44 11.08 -6.74
C GLU A 141 -7.89 9.62 -6.77
N ASN A 142 -6.98 8.69 -6.45
CA ASN A 142 -7.20 7.26 -6.68
C ASN A 142 -7.43 6.45 -5.39
N PHE A 143 -7.26 7.06 -4.22
CA PHE A 143 -7.52 6.46 -2.91
C PHE A 143 -8.44 7.33 -2.06
N LYS A 144 -9.25 6.69 -1.22
CA LYS A 144 -10.19 7.36 -0.31
C LYS A 144 -9.45 7.85 0.94
N VAL A 145 -9.74 9.08 1.36
CA VAL A 145 -9.25 9.61 2.64
C VAL A 145 -9.92 8.87 3.80
N LEU A 146 -9.10 8.43 4.77
CA LEU A 146 -9.51 7.70 5.97
C LEU A 146 -9.55 8.62 7.20
#